data_AF-A0A7L3PLT9-F1
#
_entry.id   AF-A0A7L3PLT9-F1
#
_cell.length_a   1.000
_cell.length_b   1.000
_cell.length_c   1.000
_cell.angle_alpha   90.00
_cell.angle_beta   90.00
_cell.angle_gamma   90.00
#
_symmetry.space_group_name_H-M   'P 1'
#
loop_
_entity.id
_entity.type
_entity.pdbx_description
1 polymer ?
#
loop_
_entity_poly.entity_id
_entity_poly.type
_entity_poly.pdbx_seq_one_letter_code
_entity_poly.pdbx_strand_id
1 'polypeptide(L)'
;VSIMQFLRVALRQNFSSSLLVMVGQNTEQGATQPQPSSLQDAALHPLATQQVFLLVVSLQNLLVHKDLLLSQAVVACLETLVEYLYVKNKDVALHVASQPWHRFLLFTLLNGGQKSILQPEVLRLMTLFVRYQSSNIISQKEISQILQEAAEANLAELPEATSCALRLFLCQV
;
A
#
# COMPACT_ATOMS: atom_id res chain seq x y z
N VAL A 1 -10.97 -4.97 9.93
CA VAL A 1 -10.23 -6.04 9.21
C VAL A 1 -11.00 -6.58 8.00
N SER A 2 -12.26 -7.03 8.13
CA SER A 2 -13.02 -7.67 7.03
C SER A 2 -13.18 -6.80 5.78
N ILE A 3 -13.45 -5.50 5.93
CA ILE A 3 -13.58 -4.58 4.79
C ILE A 3 -12.26 -4.39 4.02
N MET A 4 -11.13 -4.41 4.71
CA MET A 4 -9.81 -4.32 4.07
C MET A 4 -9.48 -5.60 3.30
N GLN A 5 -9.85 -6.77 3.84
CA GLN A 5 -9.71 -8.03 3.13
C GLN A 5 -10.61 -8.10 1.89
N PHE A 6 -11.85 -7.63 2.00
CA PHE A 6 -12.76 -7.51 0.86
C PHE A 6 -12.16 -6.62 -0.23
N LEU A 7 -11.71 -5.42 0.13
CA LEU A 7 -11.10 -4.47 -0.81
C LEU A 7 -9.85 -5.08 -1.47
N ARG A 8 -9.00 -5.75 -0.69
CA ARG A 8 -7.83 -6.47 -1.21
C ARG A 8 -8.22 -7.51 -2.25
N VAL A 9 -9.24 -8.31 -1.98
CA VAL A 9 -9.73 -9.33 -2.93
C VAL A 9 -10.31 -8.66 -4.17
N ALA A 10 -11.10 -7.60 -4.01
CA ALA A 10 -11.68 -6.86 -5.13
C ALA A 10 -10.58 -6.28 -6.05
N LEU A 11 -9.53 -5.68 -5.48
CA LEU A 11 -8.38 -5.18 -6.24
C LEU A 11 -7.65 -6.30 -6.98
N ARG A 12 -7.37 -7.43 -6.32
CA ARG A 12 -6.72 -8.60 -6.95
C ARG A 12 -7.51 -9.18 -8.11
N GLN A 13 -8.83 -9.18 -7.99
CA GLN A 13 -9.72 -9.68 -9.04
C GLN A 13 -10.05 -8.62 -10.08
N ASN A 14 -9.39 -7.45 -10.06
CA ASN A 14 -9.70 -6.32 -10.94
C ASN A 14 -11.19 -5.96 -10.94
N PHE A 15 -11.86 -6.08 -9.79
CA PHE A 15 -13.29 -5.91 -9.62
C PHE A 15 -14.16 -6.78 -10.54
N SER A 16 -13.59 -7.87 -11.07
CA SER A 16 -14.31 -8.85 -11.87
C SER A 16 -14.97 -9.85 -10.93
N SER A 17 -16.29 -9.76 -10.79
CA SER A 17 -17.07 -10.66 -9.94
C SER A 17 -18.45 -10.88 -10.54
N SER A 18 -18.96 -12.11 -10.44
CA SER A 18 -20.35 -12.42 -10.79
C SER A 18 -21.35 -11.96 -9.72
N LEU A 19 -20.87 -11.63 -8.52
CA LEU A 19 -21.70 -11.30 -7.35
C LEU A 19 -21.69 -9.81 -7.01
N LEU A 20 -20.70 -9.07 -7.50
CA LEU A 20 -20.48 -7.67 -7.15
C LEU A 20 -20.49 -6.85 -8.43
N VAL A 21 -21.38 -5.87 -8.48
CA VAL A 21 -21.39 -4.85 -9.52
C VAL A 21 -20.90 -3.55 -8.90
N MET A 22 -19.87 -2.95 -9.51
CA MET A 22 -19.45 -1.60 -9.14
C MET A 22 -20.52 -0.61 -9.59
N VAL A 23 -21.28 -0.08 -8.63
CA VAL A 23 -22.22 1.01 -8.90
C VAL A 23 -21.43 2.30 -8.86
N GLY A 24 -21.10 2.84 -10.03
CA GLY A 24 -20.60 4.21 -10.13
C GLY A 24 -21.66 5.18 -9.59
N GLN A 25 -21.25 6.19 -8.81
CA GLN A 25 -22.13 7.29 -8.41
C GLN A 25 -22.46 8.14 -9.64
N ASN A 26 -23.33 7.64 -10.50
CA ASN A 26 -24.09 8.47 -11.43
C ASN A 26 -25.48 8.56 -10.83
N THR A 27 -25.71 9.61 -10.06
CA THR A 27 -27.07 10.10 -9.87
C THR A 27 -27.53 10.61 -11.22
N GLU A 28 -28.00 9.72 -12.09
CA GLU A 28 -28.93 10.02 -13.18
C GLU A 28 -29.40 8.72 -13.84
N GLN A 29 -30.66 8.41 -13.59
CA GLN A 29 -31.41 7.38 -14.29
C GLN A 29 -31.55 7.81 -15.76
N GLY A 30 -30.98 7.01 -16.67
CA GLY A 30 -31.37 7.02 -18.08
C GLY A 30 -30.28 7.47 -19.04
N ALA A 31 -29.96 6.56 -19.98
CA ALA A 31 -29.22 6.76 -21.22
C ALA A 31 -27.70 7.06 -21.13
N THR A 32 -26.96 6.23 -21.87
CA THR A 32 -25.53 6.35 -22.24
C THR A 32 -24.49 6.24 -21.11
N GLN A 33 -23.63 5.21 -21.21
CA GLN A 33 -22.43 5.04 -20.39
C GLN A 33 -21.65 6.37 -20.30
N PRO A 34 -21.26 6.85 -19.11
CA PRO A 34 -20.36 7.98 -19.02
C PRO A 34 -18.97 7.50 -19.45
N GLN A 35 -18.48 8.05 -20.55
CA GLN A 35 -17.08 7.91 -20.92
C GLN A 35 -16.20 8.41 -19.77
N PRO A 36 -15.07 7.74 -19.46
CA PRO A 36 -14.09 8.27 -18.55
C PRO A 36 -13.68 9.66 -19.03
N SER A 37 -13.85 10.68 -18.19
CA SER A 37 -13.63 12.10 -18.51
C SER A 37 -12.18 12.44 -18.87
N SER A 38 -11.27 11.48 -18.81
CA SER A 38 -9.89 11.56 -19.32
C SER A 38 -9.39 10.18 -19.78
N LEU A 39 -8.49 10.12 -20.77
CA LEU A 39 -7.83 8.86 -21.20
C LEU A 39 -7.10 8.16 -20.05
N GLN A 40 -6.63 8.92 -19.05
CA GLN A 40 -5.96 8.40 -17.86
C GLN A 40 -6.94 7.68 -16.92
N ASP A 41 -8.16 8.20 -16.75
CA ASP A 41 -9.21 7.55 -15.96
C ASP A 41 -9.75 6.28 -16.64
N ALA A 42 -9.72 6.22 -17.97
CA ALA A 42 -10.13 5.03 -18.71
C ALA A 42 -9.24 3.81 -18.40
N ALA A 43 -7.94 4.04 -18.22
CA ALA A 43 -6.97 2.97 -17.91
C ALA A 43 -7.19 2.36 -16.51
N LEU A 44 -7.72 3.14 -15.57
CA LEU A 44 -7.93 2.74 -14.18
C LEU A 44 -9.26 2.02 -13.91
N HIS A 45 -10.14 1.96 -14.93
CA HIS A 45 -11.47 1.38 -14.79
C HIS A 45 -11.43 0.00 -14.08
N PRO A 46 -12.29 -0.20 -13.05
CA PRO A 46 -13.46 0.62 -12.71
C PRO A 46 -13.21 1.76 -11.73
N LEU A 47 -11.97 2.01 -11.30
CA LEU A 47 -11.66 3.13 -10.41
C LEU A 47 -11.38 4.40 -11.22
N ALA A 48 -11.84 5.54 -10.72
CA ALA A 48 -11.37 6.85 -11.16
C ALA A 48 -10.14 7.27 -10.35
N THR A 49 -9.30 8.13 -10.93
CA THR A 49 -8.09 8.66 -10.26
C THR A 49 -8.42 9.29 -8.90
N GLN A 50 -9.50 10.07 -8.82
CA GLN A 50 -9.94 10.69 -7.55
C GLN A 50 -10.29 9.65 -6.48
N GLN A 51 -10.94 8.54 -6.85
CA GLN A 51 -11.30 7.48 -5.92
C GLN A 51 -10.06 6.76 -5.39
N VAL A 52 -9.05 6.58 -6.24
CA VAL A 52 -7.74 6.04 -5.83
C VAL A 52 -7.11 6.94 -4.77
N PHE A 53 -7.08 8.25 -4.98
CA PHE A 53 -6.51 9.19 -4.01
C PHE A 53 -7.27 9.20 -2.69
N LEU A 54 -8.61 9.25 -2.72
CA LEU A 54 -9.43 9.17 -1.51
C LEU A 54 -9.18 7.87 -0.73
N LEU A 55 -9.04 6.75 -1.45
CA LEU A 55 -8.75 5.47 -0.86
C LEU A 55 -7.35 5.45 -0.21
N VAL A 56 -6.33 5.94 -0.91
CA VAL A 56 -4.96 6.03 -0.40
C VAL A 56 -4.93 6.86 0.88
N VAL A 57 -5.54 8.05 0.89
CA VAL A 57 -5.61 8.91 2.09
C VAL A 57 -6.33 8.19 3.24
N SER A 58 -7.43 7.49 2.95
CA SER A 58 -8.18 6.74 3.96
C SER A 58 -7.33 5.63 4.58
N LEU A 59 -6.63 4.85 3.77
CA LEU A 59 -5.70 3.80 4.22
C LEU A 59 -4.57 4.41 5.06
N GLN A 60 -3.96 5.48 4.57
CA GLN A 60 -2.89 6.18 5.27
C GLN A 60 -3.34 6.70 6.65
N ASN A 61 -4.55 7.27 6.76
CA ASN A 61 -5.11 7.72 8.04
C ASN A 61 -5.36 6.55 9.00
N LEU A 62 -5.77 5.38 8.49
CA LEU A 62 -5.93 4.18 9.32
C LEU A 62 -4.59 3.68 9.88
N LEU A 63 -3.47 3.80 9.15
CA LEU A 63 -2.14 3.44 9.68
C LEU A 63 -1.74 4.28 10.90
N VAL A 64 -2.17 5.54 10.97
CA VAL A 64 -1.86 6.42 12.11
C VAL A 64 -2.48 5.93 13.42
N HIS A 65 -3.53 5.10 13.36
CA HIS A 65 -4.19 4.56 14.55
C HIS A 65 -3.36 3.48 15.28
N LYS A 66 -2.28 2.95 14.64
CA LYS A 66 -1.29 2.03 15.23
C LYS A 66 -1.84 0.75 15.88
N ASP A 67 -3.06 0.33 15.54
CA ASP A 67 -3.55 -1.01 15.89
C ASP A 67 -2.84 -2.07 15.03
N LEU A 68 -2.39 -3.17 15.64
CA LEU A 68 -1.57 -4.18 14.96
C LEU A 68 -2.32 -4.85 13.80
N LEU A 69 -3.54 -5.33 14.06
CA LEU A 69 -4.35 -6.04 13.06
C LEU A 69 -4.79 -5.10 11.95
N LEU A 70 -5.13 -3.86 12.30
CA LEU A 70 -5.46 -2.82 11.34
C LEU A 70 -4.25 -2.49 10.47
N SER A 71 -3.06 -2.30 11.06
CA SER A 71 -1.84 -1.98 10.34
C SER A 71 -1.50 -3.07 9.33
N GLN A 72 -1.57 -4.34 9.73
CA GLN A 72 -1.36 -5.47 8.82
C GLN A 72 -2.33 -5.47 7.64
N ALA A 73 -3.62 -5.27 7.92
CA ALA A 73 -4.66 -5.27 6.90
C ALA A 73 -4.51 -4.08 5.94
N VAL A 74 -4.16 -2.91 6.46
CA VAL A 74 -3.98 -1.69 5.69
C VAL A 74 -2.72 -1.74 4.83
N VAL A 75 -1.58 -2.19 5.36
CA VAL A 75 -0.36 -2.38 4.57
C VAL A 75 -0.60 -3.40 3.45
N ALA A 76 -1.28 -4.51 3.75
CA ALA A 76 -1.65 -5.50 2.73
C ALA A 76 -2.56 -4.91 1.63
N CYS A 77 -3.47 -4.02 2.01
CA CYS A 77 -4.35 -3.34 1.07
C CYS A 77 -3.58 -2.33 0.21
N LEU A 78 -2.67 -1.54 0.80
CA LEU A 78 -1.81 -0.59 0.08
C LEU A 78 -0.92 -1.32 -0.93
N GLU A 79 -0.25 -2.40 -0.54
CA GLU A 79 0.56 -3.21 -1.46
C GLU A 79 -0.25 -3.67 -2.68
N THR A 80 -1.44 -4.21 -2.42
CA THR A 80 -2.32 -4.74 -3.46
C THR A 80 -2.88 -3.62 -4.34
N LEU A 81 -3.19 -2.46 -3.75
CA LEU A 81 -3.63 -1.28 -4.49
C LEU A 81 -2.52 -0.77 -5.42
N VAL A 82 -1.30 -0.59 -4.92
CA VAL A 82 -0.19 -0.12 -5.75
C VAL A 82 0.15 -1.13 -6.85
N GLU A 83 0.09 -2.43 -6.56
CA GLU A 83 0.25 -3.48 -7.59
C GLU A 83 -0.85 -3.43 -8.66
N TYR A 84 -2.11 -3.29 -8.25
CA TYR A 84 -3.23 -3.08 -9.18
C TYR A 84 -3.00 -1.84 -10.06
N LEU A 85 -2.64 -0.71 -9.45
CA LEU A 85 -2.36 0.52 -10.16
C LEU A 85 -1.19 0.35 -11.11
N TYR A 86 -0.12 -0.36 -10.73
CA TYR A 86 1.05 -0.52 -11.57
C TYR A 86 0.75 -1.30 -12.86
N VAL A 87 -0.14 -2.29 -12.77
CA VAL A 87 -0.63 -3.04 -13.94
C VAL A 87 -1.52 -2.17 -14.83
N LYS A 88 -2.34 -1.29 -14.24
CA LYS A 88 -3.32 -0.46 -14.98
C LYS A 88 -2.76 0.84 -15.54
N ASN A 89 -2.02 1.56 -14.72
CA ASN A 89 -1.44 2.87 -15.00
C ASN A 89 -0.19 3.09 -14.10
N LYS A 90 0.99 2.88 -14.68
CA LYS A 90 2.27 2.99 -13.98
C LYS A 90 2.52 4.38 -13.38
N ASP A 91 2.13 5.44 -14.08
CA ASP A 91 2.37 6.82 -13.61
C ASP A 91 1.59 7.10 -12.33
N VAL A 92 0.34 6.65 -12.26
CA VAL A 92 -0.49 6.76 -11.05
C VAL A 92 0.08 5.91 -9.91
N ALA A 93 0.58 4.70 -10.21
CA ALA A 93 1.19 3.84 -9.21
C ALA A 93 2.46 4.47 -8.60
N LEU A 94 3.36 4.99 -9.44
CA LEU A 94 4.57 5.68 -9.01
C LEU A 94 4.22 6.94 -8.22
N HIS A 95 3.26 7.73 -8.71
CA HIS A 95 2.80 8.93 -8.02
C HIS A 95 2.22 8.62 -6.63
N VAL A 96 1.42 7.56 -6.50
CA VAL A 96 0.90 7.10 -5.21
C VAL A 96 2.06 6.64 -4.32
N ALA A 97 2.97 5.81 -4.82
CA ALA A 97 4.10 5.32 -4.05
C ALA A 97 5.04 6.44 -3.56
N SER A 98 5.16 7.53 -4.31
CA SER A 98 6.04 8.66 -4.01
C SER A 98 5.38 9.78 -3.19
N GLN A 99 4.18 9.57 -2.64
CA GLN A 99 3.50 10.61 -1.86
C GLN A 99 4.30 10.98 -0.60
N PRO A 100 4.56 12.28 -0.33
CA PRO A 100 5.32 12.72 0.84
C PRO A 100 4.78 12.22 2.17
N TRP A 101 3.46 11.98 2.24
CA TRP A 101 2.80 11.44 3.43
C TRP A 101 3.34 10.06 3.83
N HIS A 102 3.86 9.26 2.90
CA HIS A 102 4.51 8.00 3.22
C HIS A 102 5.74 8.16 4.10
N ARG A 103 6.49 9.26 3.94
CA ARG A 103 7.65 9.57 4.80
C ARG A 103 7.20 9.91 6.21
N PHE A 104 6.12 10.68 6.35
CA PHE A 104 5.52 10.96 7.65
C PHE A 104 5.01 9.68 8.33
N LEU A 105 4.32 8.81 7.58
CA LEU A 105 3.84 7.53 8.10
C LEU A 105 4.98 6.65 8.59
N LEU A 106 6.05 6.52 7.80
CA LEU A 106 7.24 5.79 8.21
C LEU A 106 7.81 6.36 9.52
N PHE A 107 7.94 7.69 9.63
CA PHE A 107 8.38 8.34 10.86
C PHE A 107 7.43 8.04 12.03
N THR A 108 6.11 8.10 11.85
CA THR A 108 5.17 7.80 12.94
C THR A 108 5.21 6.34 13.39
N LEU A 109 5.45 5.40 12.48
CA LEU A 109 5.60 3.98 12.79
C LEU A 109 6.93 3.72 13.52
N LEU A 110 8.03 4.31 13.05
CA LEU A 110 9.36 4.17 13.64
C LEU A 110 9.49 4.83 15.03
N ASN A 111 8.85 5.99 15.25
CA ASN A 111 8.95 6.72 16.53
C ASN A 111 7.88 6.31 17.56
N GLY A 112 7.19 5.18 17.34
CA GLY A 112 6.04 4.75 18.13
C GLY A 112 6.33 4.15 19.53
N GLY A 113 7.55 4.22 20.06
CA GLY A 113 7.97 3.61 21.33
C GLY A 113 9.00 2.49 21.13
N GLN A 114 9.26 1.67 22.17
CA GLN A 114 10.24 0.56 22.18
C GLN A 114 9.91 -0.62 21.24
N LYS A 115 9.46 -0.38 20.00
CA LYS A 115 9.21 -1.43 19.02
C LYS A 115 10.35 -1.39 17.99
N SER A 116 11.03 -2.53 17.81
CA SER A 116 12.14 -2.71 16.86
C SER A 116 11.75 -2.29 15.45
N ILE A 117 12.69 -1.79 14.66
CA ILE A 117 12.45 -1.41 13.25
C ILE A 117 12.08 -2.66 12.42
N LEU A 118 12.47 -3.86 12.87
CA LEU A 118 12.06 -5.16 12.33
C LEU A 118 10.56 -5.53 12.52
N GLN A 119 9.65 -4.55 12.68
CA GLN A 119 8.23 -4.86 12.62
C GLN A 119 7.84 -5.30 11.19
N PRO A 120 7.03 -6.36 11.03
CA PRO A 120 6.62 -6.84 9.71
C PRO A 120 5.99 -5.76 8.82
N GLU A 121 5.18 -4.89 9.42
CA GLU A 121 4.44 -3.83 8.71
C GLU A 121 5.37 -2.72 8.22
N VAL A 122 6.39 -2.38 9.03
CA VAL A 122 7.44 -1.41 8.66
C VAL A 122 8.28 -1.97 7.52
N LEU A 123 8.78 -3.20 7.65
CA LEU A 123 9.57 -3.88 6.62
C LEU A 123 8.79 -3.99 5.30
N ARG A 124 7.50 -4.32 5.35
CA ARG A 124 6.63 -4.42 4.17
C ARG A 124 6.36 -3.08 3.50
N LEU A 125 6.09 -2.02 4.28
CA LEU A 125 5.98 -0.67 3.72
C LEU A 125 7.30 -0.22 3.09
N MET A 126 8.43 -0.52 3.72
CA MET A 126 9.73 -0.16 3.15
C MET A 126 10.04 -0.93 1.88
N THR A 127 9.74 -2.23 1.86
CA THR A 127 9.79 -3.06 0.64
C THR A 127 8.98 -2.44 -0.49
N LEU A 128 7.75 -1.98 -0.18
CA LEU A 128 6.86 -1.35 -1.15
C LEU A 128 7.49 -0.08 -1.75
N PHE A 129 8.04 0.80 -0.91
CA PHE A 129 8.64 2.06 -1.37
C PHE A 129 9.93 1.84 -2.17
N VAL A 130 10.76 0.86 -1.77
CA VAL A 130 11.96 0.49 -2.55
C VAL A 130 11.56 -0.07 -3.91
N ARG A 131 10.59 -0.99 -3.95
CA ARG A 131 10.11 -1.62 -5.19
C ARG A 131 9.63 -0.62 -6.24
N TYR A 132 8.90 0.41 -5.80
CA TYR A 132 8.33 1.43 -6.69
C TYR A 132 9.19 2.69 -6.80
N GLN A 133 10.50 2.59 -6.51
CA GLN A 133 11.50 3.63 -6.73
C GLN A 133 11.22 4.97 -6.03
N SER A 134 10.61 4.90 -4.85
CA SER A 134 10.30 6.08 -4.03
C SER A 134 11.53 6.59 -3.26
N SER A 135 12.59 7.00 -3.97
CA SER A 135 13.83 7.52 -3.39
C SER A 135 13.63 8.81 -2.56
N ASN A 136 12.55 9.55 -2.83
CA ASN A 136 12.15 10.71 -2.04
C ASN A 136 11.53 10.36 -0.68
N ILE A 137 11.15 9.09 -0.47
CA ILE A 137 10.47 8.61 0.73
C ILE A 137 11.46 7.92 1.66
N ILE A 138 12.28 7.01 1.12
CA ILE A 138 13.31 6.28 1.86
C ILE A 138 14.69 6.71 1.38
N SER A 139 15.53 7.12 2.33
CA SER A 139 16.95 7.38 2.15
C SER A 139 17.79 6.14 2.45
N GLN A 140 19.02 6.13 1.94
CA GLN A 140 20.01 5.10 2.24
C GLN A 140 20.28 4.95 3.74
N LYS A 141 20.11 6.01 4.54
CA LYS A 141 20.29 5.95 5.99
C LYS A 141 19.25 5.02 6.65
N GLU A 142 17.98 5.12 6.24
CA GLU A 142 16.93 4.28 6.81
C GLU A 142 17.08 2.81 6.36
N ILE A 143 17.55 2.57 5.13
CA ILE A 143 17.89 1.22 4.64
C ILE A 143 19.03 0.62 5.46
N SER A 144 20.14 1.34 5.61
CA SER A 144 21.30 0.87 6.40
C SER A 144 20.94 0.59 7.85
N GLN A 145 20.03 1.37 8.44
CA GLN A 145 19.56 1.14 9.81
C GLN A 145 18.84 -0.20 9.96
N ILE A 146 18.02 -0.60 8.98
CA ILE A 146 17.37 -1.91 8.97
C ILE A 146 18.39 -3.03 8.81
N LEU A 147 19.35 -2.86 7.89
CA LEU A 147 20.37 -3.87 7.65
C LEU A 147 21.23 -4.09 8.90
N GLN A 148 21.56 -3.02 9.62
CA GLN A 148 22.28 -3.09 10.89
C GLN A 148 21.45 -3.80 11.96
N GLU A 149 20.19 -3.40 12.16
CA GLU A 149 19.33 -4.03 13.18
C GLU A 149 19.06 -5.51 12.85
N ALA A 150 18.93 -5.86 11.57
CA ALA A 150 18.80 -7.24 11.11
C ALA A 150 20.08 -8.07 11.34
N ALA A 151 21.26 -7.47 11.19
CA ALA A 151 22.54 -8.13 11.45
C ALA A 151 22.80 -8.36 12.95
N GLU A 152 22.30 -7.46 13.80
CA GLU A 152 22.38 -7.58 15.26
C GLU A 152 21.29 -8.50 15.84
N ALA A 153 20.18 -8.69 15.13
CA ALA A 153 19.09 -9.56 15.56
C ALA A 153 19.44 -11.05 15.45
N ASN A 154 18.96 -11.84 16.41
CA ASN A 154 19.00 -13.29 16.31
C ASN A 154 17.93 -13.79 15.32
N LEU A 155 18.32 -13.98 14.06
CA LEU A 155 17.41 -14.37 12.98
C LEU A 155 16.61 -15.66 13.26
N ALA A 156 17.15 -16.57 14.09
CA ALA A 156 16.48 -17.82 14.45
C ALA A 156 15.30 -17.63 15.41
N GLU A 157 15.28 -16.53 16.16
CA GLU A 157 14.23 -16.21 17.14
C GLU A 157 13.19 -15.23 16.58
N LEU A 158 13.38 -14.74 15.34
CA LEU A 158 12.44 -13.82 14.72
C LEU A 158 11.10 -14.51 14.43
N PRO A 159 9.96 -13.84 14.69
CA PRO A 159 8.66 -14.34 14.26
C PRO A 159 8.65 -14.57 12.74
N GLU A 160 7.93 -15.60 12.29
CA GLU A 160 7.85 -15.97 10.87
C GLU A 160 7.40 -14.79 9.98
N ALA A 161 6.45 -13.98 10.46
CA ALA A 161 5.98 -12.79 9.75
C ALA A 161 7.10 -11.75 9.54
N THR A 162 7.95 -11.56 10.55
CA THR A 162 9.12 -10.67 10.47
C THR A 162 10.17 -11.23 9.55
N SER A 163 10.52 -12.52 9.68
CA SER A 163 11.49 -13.19 8.82
C SER A 163 11.08 -13.13 7.34
N CYS A 164 9.81 -13.39 7.05
CA CYS A 164 9.25 -13.27 5.71
C CYS A 164 9.32 -11.84 5.17
N ALA A 165 8.91 -10.84 5.98
CA ALA A 165 8.96 -9.44 5.59
C ALA A 165 10.41 -8.95 5.35
N LEU A 166 11.34 -9.37 6.20
CA LEU A 166 12.76 -9.04 6.09
C LEU A 166 13.37 -9.64 4.82
N ARG A 167 13.10 -10.92 4.53
CA ARG A 167 13.53 -11.56 3.28
C ARG A 167 13.01 -10.81 2.06
N LEU A 168 11.73 -10.45 2.05
CA LEU A 168 11.14 -9.68 0.94
C LEU A 168 11.81 -8.31 0.78
N PHE A 169 12.11 -7.63 1.88
CA PHE A 169 12.84 -6.36 1.88
C PHE A 169 14.24 -6.51 1.28
N LEU A 170 15.01 -7.49 1.76
CA LEU A 170 16.37 -7.77 1.29
C LEU A 170 16.41 -8.13 -0.21
N CYS A 171 15.37 -8.75 -0.76
CA CYS A 171 15.30 -9.01 -2.20
C CYS A 171 15.05 -7.76 -3.06
N GLN A 172 14.74 -6.61 -2.46
CA GLN A 172 14.54 -5.35 -3.20
C GLN A 172 15.74 -4.39 -3.11
N VAL A 173 16.63 -4.59 -2.13
CA VAL A 173 17.83 -3.77 -1.88
C VAL A 173 19.02 -4.37 -2.61
#